data_AF-A0A537Q857-F1
#
_entry.id   AF-A0A537Q857-F1
#
_cell.length_a   1.000
_cell.length_b   1.000
_cell.length_c   1.000
_cell.angle_alpha   90.00
_cell.angle_beta   90.00
_cell.angle_gamma   90.00
#
_symmetry.space_group_name_H-M   'P 1'
#
loop_
_entity.id
_entity.type
_entity.pdbx_description
1 polymer ?
#
loop_
_entity_poly.entity_id
_entity_poly.type
_entity_poly.pdbx_seq_one_letter_code
_entity_poly.pdbx_strand_id
1 'polypeptide(L)' 'MTIHRLLQNVPLGPEDIDRLVTTYEQTLRAIGLSDRSDPLTEIVARKIIEIGQTGICDPVQISKQAIEAIGAL' A
#
# COMPACT_ATOMS: atom_id res chain seq x y z
N MET A 1 2.95 -1.48 12.25
CA MET A 1 3.18 -1.71 10.80
C MET A 1 3.30 -0.36 10.10
N THR A 2 4.19 -0.27 9.10
CA THR A 2 4.56 0.97 8.41
C THR A 2 3.37 1.73 7.83
N ILE A 3 2.43 1.04 7.17
CA ILE A 3 1.27 1.69 6.54
C ILE A 3 0.35 2.37 7.55
N HIS A 4 0.12 1.80 8.73
CA HIS A 4 -0.73 2.43 9.75
C HIS A 4 -0.16 3.76 10.24
N ARG A 5 1.18 3.87 10.36
CA ARG A 5 1.84 5.14 10.74
C ARG A 5 1.63 6.22 9.67
N LEU A 6 1.62 5.82 8.41
CA LEU A 6 1.42 6.75 7.29
C LEU A 6 -0.04 7.20 7.19
N LEU A 7 -0.99 6.27 7.39
CA LEU A 7 -2.43 6.55 7.33
C LEU A 7 -2.93 7.45 8.47
N GLN A 8 -2.24 7.50 9.61
CA GLN A 8 -2.60 8.39 10.74
C GLN A 8 -2.73 9.88 10.36
N ASN A 9 -2.03 10.31 9.31
CA ASN A 9 -2.05 11.71 8.85
C ASN A 9 -2.97 11.94 7.65
N VAL A 10 -3.70 10.91 7.20
CA VAL A 10 -4.56 11.00 6.02
C VAL A 10 -6.02 11.04 6.47
N PRO A 11 -6.84 12.00 5.98
CA PRO A 11 -8.26 12.09 6.31
C PRO A 11 -9.07 11.02 5.56
N LEU A 12 -8.88 9.75 5.91
CA LEU A 12 -9.59 8.60 5.35
C LEU A 12 -10.59 8.02 6.35
N GLY A 13 -11.70 7.49 5.83
CA GLY A 13 -12.64 6.73 6.63
C GLY A 13 -12.03 5.39 7.10
N PRO A 14 -12.60 4.76 8.14
CA PRO A 14 -12.13 3.48 8.65
C PRO A 14 -12.18 2.37 7.57
N GLU A 15 -13.16 2.41 6.67
CA GLU A 15 -13.28 1.46 5.55
C GLU A 15 -12.17 1.62 4.52
N ASP A 16 -11.78 2.86 4.19
CA ASP A 16 -10.66 3.12 3.29
C ASP A 16 -9.32 2.70 3.93
N ILE A 17 -9.16 2.93 5.24
CA ILE A 17 -7.98 2.50 6.00
C ILE A 17 -7.84 0.98 5.92
N ASP A 18 -8.91 0.24 6.24
CA ASP A 18 -8.90 -1.23 6.20
C ASP A 18 -8.59 -1.76 4.79
N ARG A 19 -9.19 -1.14 3.77
CA ARG A 19 -8.94 -1.47 2.36
C ARG A 19 -7.48 -1.29 1.98
N LEU A 20 -6.87 -0.15 2.33
CA LEU A 20 -5.46 0.13 2.01
C LEU A 20 -4.50 -0.75 2.78
N VAL A 21 -4.80 -1.06 4.04
CA VAL A 21 -4.04 -2.01 4.86
C VAL A 21 -4.09 -3.40 4.24
N THR A 22 -5.27 -3.90 3.88
CA THR A 22 -5.45 -5.19 3.22
C THR A 22 -4.69 -5.26 1.90
N THR A 23 -4.80 -4.20 1.09
CA THR A 23 -4.07 -4.08 -0.18
C THR A 23 -2.56 -4.19 0.06
N TYR A 24 -2.05 -3.46 1.05
CA TYR A 24 -0.64 -3.48 1.42
C TYR A 24 -0.13 -4.86 1.81
N GLU A 25 -0.86 -5.57 2.65
CA GLU A 25 -0.47 -6.92 3.04
C GLU A 25 -0.49 -7.91 1.87
N GLN A 26 -1.47 -7.78 0.97
CA GLN A 26 -1.53 -8.57 -0.25
C GLN A 26 -0.36 -8.26 -1.19
N THR A 27 -0.02 -6.99 -1.38
CA THR A 27 1.10 -6.56 -2.22
C THR A 27 2.43 -7.10 -1.68
N LEU A 28 2.68 -6.99 -0.38
CA LEU A 28 3.90 -7.54 0.24
C LEU A 28 4.01 -9.05 0.03
N ARG A 29 2.90 -9.79 0.19
CA ARG A 29 2.87 -11.22 -0.09
C ARG A 29 3.14 -11.53 -1.56
N ALA A 30 2.58 -10.76 -2.48
CA ALA A 30 2.74 -10.96 -3.93
C ALA A 30 4.19 -10.76 -4.39
N ILE A 31 4.91 -9.81 -3.79
CA ILE A 31 6.33 -9.55 -4.10
C ILE A 31 7.31 -10.37 -3.23
N GLY A 32 6.80 -11.23 -2.35
CA GLY A 32 7.61 -12.08 -1.48
C GLY A 32 8.32 -11.33 -0.34
N LEU A 33 7.90 -10.09 -0.01
CA LEU A 33 8.51 -9.34 1.08
C LEU A 33 8.01 -9.85 2.44
N SER A 34 8.84 -10.69 3.05
CA SER A 34 8.57 -11.22 4.39
C SER A 34 9.15 -10.34 5.49
N ASP A 35 10.23 -9.61 5.19
CA ASP A 35 10.86 -8.71 6.16
C ASP A 35 10.05 -7.41 6.26
N ARG A 36 9.42 -7.21 7.43
CA ARG A 36 8.58 -6.05 7.73
C ARG A 36 9.40 -4.81 8.12
N SER A 37 10.72 -4.93 8.28
CA SER A 37 11.66 -3.85 8.57
C SER A 37 12.37 -3.34 7.31
N ASP A 38 12.21 -4.05 6.19
CA ASP A 38 12.80 -3.69 4.92
C ASP A 38 12.30 -2.31 4.47
N PRO A 39 13.20 -1.39 4.06
CA PRO A 39 12.81 -0.05 3.60
C PRO A 39 11.86 -0.08 2.40
N LEU A 40 11.86 -1.15 1.61
CA LEU A 40 10.92 -1.36 0.50
C LEU A 40 9.48 -1.47 1.00
N THR A 41 9.25 -1.96 2.22
CA THR A 41 7.92 -1.97 2.84
C THR A 41 7.34 -0.57 3.02
N GLU A 42 8.19 0.44 3.24
CA GLU A 42 7.75 1.83 3.35
C GLU A 42 7.43 2.42 1.97
N ILE A 43 8.23 2.08 0.96
CA ILE A 43 8.01 2.50 -0.43
C ILE A 43 6.66 1.95 -0.94
N VAL A 44 6.40 0.65 -0.70
CA VAL A 44 5.13 -0.01 -1.03
C VAL A 44 3.96 0.69 -0.33
N ALA A 45 4.08 0.95 0.98
CA ALA A 45 3.02 1.60 1.75
C ALA A 45 2.69 3.00 1.20
N ARG A 46 3.72 3.81 0.91
CA ARG A 46 3.53 5.14 0.31
C ARG A 46 2.84 5.06 -1.04
N LYS A 47 3.29 4.17 -1.92
CA LYS A 47 2.69 4.01 -3.25
C LYS A 47 1.22 3.61 -3.21
N ILE A 48 0.86 2.69 -2.32
CA ILE A 48 -0.53 2.25 -2.13
C ILE A 48 -1.42 3.40 -1.66
N ILE A 49 -0.93 4.23 -0.71
CA ILE A 49 -1.67 5.40 -0.23
C ILE A 49 -1.83 6.43 -1.37
N GLU A 50 -0.75 6.76 -2.08
CA GLU A 50 -0.79 7.69 -3.22
C GLU A 50 -1.80 7.24 -4.29
N ILE A 51 -1.77 5.97 -4.67
CA ILE A 51 -2.68 5.41 -5.68
C ILE A 51 -4.12 5.38 -5.15
N GLY A 52 -4.34 4.95 -3.90
CA GLY A 52 -5.66 4.92 -3.28
C GLY A 52 -6.32 6.30 -3.16
N GLN A 53 -5.53 7.36 -3.03
CA GLN A 53 -6.02 8.74 -3.01
C GLN A 53 -6.48 9.25 -4.39
N THR A 54 -6.14 8.57 -5.49
CA THR A 54 -6.59 8.95 -6.84
C THR A 54 -8.06 8.63 -7.12
N GLY A 55 -8.77 7.99 -6.17
CA GLY A 55 -10.16 7.55 -6.31
C GLY A 55 -10.31 6.10 -6.78
N ILE A 56 -9.21 5.39 -7.04
CA ILE A 56 -9.23 3.96 -7.30
C ILE A 56 -9.62 3.24 -6.00
N CYS A 57 -10.72 2.52 -6.04
CA CYS A 57 -11.23 1.74 -4.90
C CYS A 57 -10.93 0.24 -5.01
N ASP A 58 -10.43 -0.24 -6.15
CA ASP A 58 -10.15 -1.66 -6.36
C ASP A 58 -8.77 -2.05 -5.79
N PRO A 59 -8.70 -2.91 -4.76
CA PRO A 59 -7.45 -3.34 -4.14
C PRO A 59 -6.46 -3.98 -5.12
N VAL A 60 -6.97 -4.76 -6.07
CA VAL A 60 -6.14 -5.49 -7.03
C VAL A 60 -5.47 -4.52 -8.00
N GLN A 61 -6.21 -3.52 -8.49
CA GLN A 61 -5.66 -2.43 -9.31
C GLN A 61 -4.62 -1.62 -8.55
N ILE A 62 -4.90 -1.23 -7.30
CA ILE A 62 -3.95 -0.48 -6.48
C ILE A 62 -2.67 -1.29 -6.28
N SER A 63 -2.79 -2.58 -5.93
CA SER A 63 -1.63 -3.47 -5.76
C SER A 63 -0.84 -3.61 -7.05
N LYS A 64 -1.51 -3.82 -8.19
CA LYS A 64 -0.84 -3.97 -9.48
C LYS A 64 -0.05 -2.70 -9.84
N GLN A 65 -0.67 -1.53 -9.72
CA GLN A 65 -0.03 -0.26 -10.02
C GLN A 65 1.13 0.03 -9.06
N ALA A 66 1.01 -0.34 -7.78
CA ALA A 66 2.10 -0.19 -6.82
C ALA A 66 3.30 -1.09 -7.20
N ILE A 67 3.06 -2.33 -7.61
CA ILE A 67 4.10 -3.26 -8.06
C ILE A 67 4.76 -2.74 -9.35
N GLU A 68 3.97 -2.31 -10.33
CA GLU A 68 4.47 -1.73 -11.58
C GLU A 68 5.34 -0.49 -11.33
N ALA A 69 4.92 0.38 -10.41
CA ALA A 69 5.67 1.59 -10.06
C ALA A 69 7.01 1.29 -9.35
N ILE A 70 7.12 0.18 -8.64
CA ILE A 70 8.32 -0.22 -7.90
C ILE A 70 9.27 -1.05 -8.76
N GLY A 71 8.75 -1.93 -9.62
CA GLY A 71 9.54 -2.71 -10.56
C GLY A 71 10.10 -1.89 -11.74
N ALA A 72 9.65 -0.64 -11.89
CA ALA A 72 10.16 0.31 -12.88
C ALA A 72 11.29 1.22 -12.35
N LEU A 73 11.71 1.06 -11.08
CA LEU A 73 12.87 1.71 -10.47
C LEU A 73 14.17 0.96 -10.81
#